data_AF-A0A6M5YLY8-F1
#
_entry.id   AF-A0A6M5YLY8-F1
#
_cell.length_a   1.000
_cell.length_b   1.000
_cell.length_c   1.000
_cell.angle_alpha   90.00
_cell.angle_beta   90.00
_cell.angle_gamma   90.00
#
_symmetry.space_group_name_H-M   'P 1'
#
loop_
_entity.id
_entity.type
_entity.pdbx_description
1 polymer ?
#
loop_
_entity_poly.entity_id
_entity_poly.type
_entity_poly.pdbx_seq_one_letter_code
_entity_poly.pdbx_strand_id
1 'polypeptide(L)'
;MNETKWLTGTDGDAMLEVVADRLSPRQWLLAAAAYARRLWDFLPPGVLQQAIDCAERATEPLTPEQRAEWERKIAAAVPEAVGAAELAQRDIVKLADPDAAGQDAPVLARPNQIAPAFPLFQAASRHAANAIEWLGEAVNEAAAAVRVLFAPPNEQMLENIRPLVERALASRTRANGAANNALRLKHEGDEHADRSAGVKNKRIAESEALEIVRKIEEGRPRTEDDEFEADLKREKRERKQLARVLREIVGNAFTPPRFEPAWRTNDVVALARGIFEERAFDRMVILADALLDADCDEEAVLRHCRGTEIGAKEPPQHIRGCWVIEMILGRYEPLPAPKPGKKPKPRPLDDMFDFRPLGDDDPRFA
;
A
#
# COMPACT_ATOMS: atom_id res chain seq x y z
N MET A 1 -15.95 11.49 18.31
CA MET A 1 -16.05 12.13 16.98
C MET A 1 -17.43 12.77 16.83
N ASN A 2 -17.57 13.90 16.15
CA ASN A 2 -18.87 14.48 15.75
C ASN A 2 -18.92 14.62 14.21
N GLU A 3 -20.08 15.01 13.65
CA GLU A 3 -20.28 15.11 12.20
C GLU A 3 -19.29 16.06 11.52
N THR A 4 -19.03 17.25 12.08
CA THR A 4 -18.05 18.18 11.52
C THR A 4 -16.64 17.58 11.43
N LYS A 5 -16.20 16.89 12.49
CA LYS A 5 -14.91 16.19 12.50
C LYS A 5 -14.89 14.97 11.59
N TRP A 6 -16.02 14.33 11.33
CA TRP A 6 -16.13 13.25 10.35
C TRP A 6 -15.91 13.76 8.92
N LEU A 7 -16.55 14.87 8.56
CA LEU A 7 -16.45 15.45 7.22
C LEU A 7 -15.06 16.02 6.94
N THR A 8 -14.45 16.70 7.93
CA THR A 8 -13.20 17.46 7.74
C THR A 8 -11.94 16.75 8.27
N GLY A 9 -12.09 15.74 9.13
CA GLY A 9 -10.99 15.11 9.84
C GLY A 9 -10.13 14.17 8.99
N THR A 10 -8.90 13.96 9.43
CA THR A 10 -7.94 13.02 8.80
C THR A 10 -7.54 11.86 9.71
N ASP A 11 -8.16 11.75 10.89
CA ASP A 11 -7.89 10.68 11.85
C ASP A 11 -8.83 9.50 11.58
N GLY A 12 -8.40 8.61 10.70
CA GLY A 12 -9.18 7.44 10.29
C GLY A 12 -9.37 6.42 11.40
N ASP A 13 -8.45 6.29 12.37
CA ASP A 13 -8.62 5.36 13.48
C ASP A 13 -9.76 5.85 14.39
N ALA A 14 -9.78 7.14 14.71
CA ALA A 14 -10.89 7.74 15.48
C ALA A 14 -12.23 7.72 14.73
N MET A 15 -12.21 7.69 13.39
CA MET A 15 -13.40 7.46 12.56
C MET A 15 -13.84 6.00 12.61
N LEU A 16 -12.91 5.05 12.51
CA LEU A 16 -13.20 3.63 12.58
C LEU A 16 -13.86 3.25 13.93
N GLU A 17 -13.36 3.79 15.04
CA GLU A 17 -13.94 3.59 16.37
C GLU A 17 -15.44 3.95 16.45
N VAL A 18 -15.89 4.89 15.62
CA VAL A 18 -17.29 5.39 15.61
C VAL A 18 -18.22 4.48 14.81
N VAL A 19 -17.68 3.76 13.82
CA VAL A 19 -18.48 2.99 12.86
C VAL A 19 -18.27 1.50 12.96
N ALA A 20 -17.18 1.02 13.59
CA ALA A 20 -16.77 -0.38 13.59
C ALA A 20 -17.89 -1.35 14.01
N ASP A 21 -18.68 -1.01 15.04
CA ASP A 21 -19.76 -1.87 15.53
C ASP A 21 -21.06 -1.81 14.70
N ARG A 22 -21.06 -0.98 13.65
CA ARG A 22 -22.18 -0.73 12.74
C ARG A 22 -21.87 -1.06 11.29
N LEU A 23 -20.60 -1.31 10.94
CA LEU A 23 -20.22 -1.69 9.58
C LEU A 23 -20.78 -3.06 9.23
N SER A 24 -21.39 -3.17 8.05
CA SER A 24 -21.86 -4.44 7.53
C SER A 24 -20.71 -5.31 7.00
N PRO A 25 -20.90 -6.63 6.84
CA PRO A 25 -19.88 -7.52 6.28
C PRO A 25 -19.33 -7.03 4.93
N ARG A 26 -20.19 -6.47 4.06
CA ARG A 26 -19.79 -5.90 2.78
C ARG A 26 -18.92 -4.66 2.96
N GLN A 27 -19.25 -3.77 3.89
CA GLN A 27 -18.45 -2.57 4.15
C GLN A 27 -17.05 -2.91 4.70
N TRP A 28 -16.94 -3.93 5.57
CA TRP A 28 -15.64 -4.46 5.99
C TRP A 28 -14.81 -4.99 4.82
N LEU A 29 -15.44 -5.78 3.93
CA LEU A 29 -14.78 -6.31 2.75
C LEU A 29 -14.32 -5.19 1.80
N LEU A 30 -15.15 -4.19 1.53
CA LEU A 30 -14.80 -3.05 0.68
C LEU A 30 -13.65 -2.23 1.27
N ALA A 31 -13.65 -2.02 2.59
CA ALA A 31 -12.57 -1.31 3.27
C ALA A 31 -11.24 -2.07 3.14
N ALA A 32 -11.25 -3.38 3.36
CA ALA A 32 -10.07 -4.22 3.14
C ALA A 32 -9.64 -4.26 1.66
N ALA A 33 -10.59 -4.38 0.72
CA ALA A 33 -10.31 -4.39 -0.71
C ALA A 33 -9.65 -3.08 -1.17
N ALA A 34 -10.05 -1.93 -0.60
CA ALA A 34 -9.40 -0.64 -0.85
C ALA A 34 -7.92 -0.63 -0.45
N TYR A 35 -7.56 -1.31 0.64
CA TYR A 35 -6.16 -1.48 1.05
C TYR A 35 -5.41 -2.41 0.10
N ALA A 36 -5.98 -3.57 -0.25
CA ALA A 36 -5.38 -4.49 -1.21
C ALA A 36 -5.16 -3.82 -2.58
N ARG A 37 -6.10 -2.96 -3.00
CA ARG A 37 -6.01 -2.24 -4.27
C ARG A 37 -4.80 -1.32 -4.37
N ARG A 38 -4.22 -0.86 -3.26
CA ARG A 38 -2.96 -0.08 -3.27
C ARG A 38 -1.78 -0.89 -3.83
N LEU A 39 -1.89 -2.21 -3.84
CA LEU A 39 -0.88 -3.13 -4.38
C LEU A 39 -1.04 -3.37 -5.89
N TRP A 40 -2.11 -2.85 -6.51
CA TRP A 40 -2.50 -3.17 -7.88
C TRP A 40 -1.40 -2.96 -8.92
N ASP A 41 -0.77 -1.78 -8.93
CA ASP A 41 0.25 -1.40 -9.92
C ASP A 41 1.55 -2.19 -9.80
N PHE A 42 1.67 -2.97 -8.74
CA PHE A 42 2.82 -3.77 -8.42
C PHE A 42 2.57 -5.27 -8.64
N LEU A 43 1.32 -5.72 -8.45
CA LEU A 43 0.96 -7.11 -8.66
C LEU A 43 1.02 -7.46 -10.15
N PRO A 44 1.67 -8.59 -10.53
CA PRO A 44 1.61 -9.09 -11.91
C PRO A 44 0.16 -9.36 -12.34
N PRO A 45 -0.17 -9.17 -13.63
CA PRO A 45 -1.47 -9.58 -14.16
C PRO A 45 -1.74 -11.06 -13.87
N GLY A 46 -2.93 -11.38 -13.33
CA GLY A 46 -3.28 -12.75 -13.01
C GLY A 46 -4.25 -12.89 -11.84
N VAL A 47 -4.18 -14.05 -11.17
CA VAL A 47 -5.13 -14.45 -10.12
C VAL A 47 -5.19 -13.47 -8.96
N LEU A 48 -4.07 -12.87 -8.54
CA LEU A 48 -4.04 -11.92 -7.42
C LEU A 48 -4.85 -10.66 -7.73
N GLN A 49 -4.74 -10.12 -8.94
CA GLN A 49 -5.55 -8.99 -9.40
C GLN A 49 -7.03 -9.39 -9.54
N GLN A 50 -7.31 -10.55 -10.14
CA GLN A 50 -8.69 -11.07 -10.27
C GLN A 50 -9.36 -11.28 -8.91
N ALA A 51 -8.59 -11.68 -7.89
CA ALA A 51 -9.07 -11.85 -6.54
C ALA A 51 -9.48 -10.51 -5.89
N ILE A 52 -8.69 -9.45 -6.06
CA ILE A 52 -9.06 -8.09 -5.61
C ILE A 52 -10.32 -7.62 -6.34
N ASP A 53 -10.39 -7.80 -7.66
CA ASP A 53 -11.58 -7.45 -8.45
C ASP A 53 -12.82 -8.22 -7.98
N CYS A 54 -12.69 -9.51 -7.69
CA CYS A 54 -13.78 -10.33 -7.16
C CYS A 54 -14.29 -9.79 -5.82
N ALA A 55 -13.39 -9.49 -4.88
CA ALA A 55 -13.74 -8.94 -3.58
C ALA A 55 -14.45 -7.59 -3.67
N GLU A 56 -13.98 -6.68 -4.53
CA GLU A 56 -14.63 -5.39 -4.76
C GLU A 56 -16.04 -5.52 -5.37
N ARG A 57 -16.26 -6.54 -6.19
CA ARG A 57 -17.52 -6.77 -6.91
C ARG A 57 -18.55 -7.54 -6.09
N ALA A 58 -18.12 -8.29 -5.07
CA ALA A 58 -18.95 -9.20 -4.30
C ALA A 58 -20.08 -8.48 -3.53
N THR A 59 -21.30 -8.49 -4.08
CA THR A 59 -22.49 -7.84 -3.49
C THR A 59 -22.96 -8.46 -2.19
N GLU A 60 -22.61 -9.72 -1.97
CA GLU A 60 -22.91 -10.48 -0.76
C GLU A 60 -21.61 -11.14 -0.25
N PRO A 61 -21.55 -11.50 1.05
CA PRO A 61 -20.44 -12.28 1.56
C PRO A 61 -20.28 -13.60 0.79
N LEU A 62 -19.06 -13.85 0.30
CA LEU A 62 -18.74 -15.10 -0.40
C LEU A 62 -19.04 -16.32 0.48
N THR A 63 -19.56 -17.40 -0.11
CA THR A 63 -19.82 -18.64 0.64
C THR A 63 -18.50 -19.28 1.11
N PRO A 64 -18.51 -20.15 2.14
CA PRO A 64 -17.31 -20.86 2.58
C PRO A 64 -16.60 -21.61 1.44
N GLU A 65 -17.36 -22.19 0.51
CA GLU A 65 -16.85 -22.93 -0.64
C GLU A 65 -16.14 -22.00 -1.64
N GLN A 66 -16.74 -20.84 -1.94
CA GLN A 66 -16.14 -19.83 -2.81
C GLN A 66 -14.85 -19.26 -2.19
N ARG A 67 -14.84 -19.02 -0.88
CA ARG A 67 -13.64 -18.54 -0.16
C ARG A 67 -12.52 -19.57 -0.23
N ALA A 68 -12.83 -20.84 0.05
CA ALA A 68 -11.86 -21.94 -0.04
C ALA A 68 -11.34 -22.15 -1.48
N GLU A 69 -12.18 -21.93 -2.49
CA GLU A 69 -11.76 -21.96 -3.89
C GLU A 69 -10.74 -20.86 -4.22
N TRP A 70 -11.02 -19.62 -3.80
CA TRP A 70 -10.10 -18.51 -3.98
C TRP A 70 -8.79 -18.69 -3.21
N GLU A 71 -8.84 -19.20 -1.98
CA GLU A 71 -7.63 -19.53 -1.22
C GLU A 71 -6.73 -20.51 -1.97
N ARG A 72 -7.29 -21.57 -2.56
CA ARG A 72 -6.55 -22.53 -3.40
C ARG A 72 -5.98 -21.87 -4.66
N LYS A 73 -6.79 -21.08 -5.37
CA LYS A 73 -6.34 -20.36 -6.59
C LYS A 73 -5.18 -19.41 -6.28
N ILE A 74 -5.30 -18.62 -5.21
CA ILE A 74 -4.26 -17.71 -4.77
C ILE A 74 -3.00 -18.49 -4.41
N ALA A 75 -3.11 -19.54 -3.59
CA ALA A 75 -1.98 -20.37 -3.20
C ALA A 75 -1.22 -20.97 -4.40
N ALA A 76 -1.95 -21.46 -5.41
CA ALA A 76 -1.36 -22.01 -6.63
C ALA A 76 -0.68 -20.93 -7.50
N ALA A 77 -1.20 -19.69 -7.51
CA ALA A 77 -0.69 -18.60 -8.34
C ALA A 77 0.50 -17.84 -7.72
N VAL A 78 0.72 -17.93 -6.40
CA VAL A 78 1.81 -17.17 -5.74
C VAL A 78 3.19 -17.48 -6.34
N PRO A 79 3.62 -18.75 -6.52
CA PRO A 79 4.96 -19.03 -7.05
C PRO A 79 5.17 -18.45 -8.46
N GLU A 80 4.14 -18.52 -9.32
CA GLU A 80 4.18 -17.94 -10.67
C GLU A 80 4.26 -16.41 -10.61
N ALA A 81 3.48 -15.76 -9.76
CA ALA A 81 3.50 -14.31 -9.60
C ALA A 81 4.86 -13.81 -9.05
N VAL A 82 5.43 -14.52 -8.07
CA VAL A 82 6.77 -14.23 -7.52
C VAL A 82 7.82 -14.37 -8.61
N GLY A 83 7.84 -15.49 -9.33
CA GLY A 83 8.80 -15.73 -10.41
C GLY A 83 8.67 -14.71 -11.55
N ALA A 84 7.46 -14.29 -11.92
CA ALA A 84 7.24 -13.25 -12.92
C ALA A 84 7.79 -11.89 -12.47
N ALA A 85 7.60 -11.52 -11.20
CA ALA A 85 8.14 -10.27 -10.66
C ALA A 85 9.67 -10.31 -10.57
N GLU A 86 10.23 -11.40 -10.05
CA GLU A 86 11.68 -11.62 -9.98
C GLU A 86 12.33 -11.57 -11.36
N LEU A 87 11.71 -12.18 -12.36
CA LEU A 87 12.20 -12.14 -13.75
C LEU A 87 12.18 -10.72 -14.31
N ALA A 88 11.08 -9.98 -14.12
CA ALA A 88 11.00 -8.58 -14.53
C ALA A 88 12.04 -7.71 -13.83
N GLN A 89 12.30 -7.94 -12.55
CA GLN A 89 13.32 -7.23 -11.80
C GLN A 89 14.74 -7.57 -12.26
N ARG A 90 14.98 -8.85 -12.56
CA ARG A 90 16.25 -9.35 -13.12
C ARG A 90 16.55 -8.69 -14.46
N ASP A 91 15.55 -8.49 -15.32
CA ASP A 91 15.70 -7.76 -16.57
C ASP A 91 16.09 -6.29 -16.38
N ILE A 92 15.58 -5.63 -15.33
CA ILE A 92 15.94 -4.25 -14.97
C ILE A 92 17.40 -4.16 -14.52
N VAL A 93 17.86 -5.09 -13.68
CA VAL A 93 19.20 -5.05 -13.07
C VAL A 93 20.24 -5.87 -13.82
N LYS A 94 19.91 -6.46 -14.98
CA LYS A 94 20.79 -7.36 -15.75
C LYS A 94 22.18 -6.80 -16.03
N LEU A 95 22.29 -5.48 -16.22
CA LEU A 95 23.57 -4.83 -16.51
C LEU A 95 24.53 -4.88 -15.32
N ALA A 96 24.02 -5.00 -14.09
CA ALA A 96 24.79 -5.15 -12.87
C ALA A 96 25.13 -6.61 -12.54
N ASP A 97 24.83 -7.55 -13.45
CA ASP A 97 25.13 -8.98 -13.33
C ASP A 97 24.73 -9.59 -11.96
N PRO A 98 23.42 -9.84 -11.73
CA PRO A 98 22.95 -10.38 -10.45
C PRO A 98 23.51 -11.78 -10.14
N ASP A 99 23.88 -12.56 -11.15
CA ASP A 99 24.39 -13.93 -10.97
C ASP A 99 25.83 -13.95 -10.43
N ALA A 100 26.55 -12.83 -10.52
CA ALA A 100 27.88 -12.65 -9.95
C ALA A 100 27.88 -12.26 -8.45
N ALA A 101 26.71 -12.17 -7.80
CA ALA A 101 26.61 -11.70 -6.40
C ALA A 101 27.42 -12.52 -5.39
N GLY A 102 27.65 -13.80 -5.66
CA GLY A 102 28.46 -14.70 -4.83
C GLY A 102 29.96 -14.70 -5.13
N GLN A 103 30.44 -13.84 -6.03
CA GLN A 103 31.87 -13.78 -6.38
C GLN A 103 32.64 -12.92 -5.38
N ASP A 104 33.48 -13.55 -4.55
CA ASP A 104 34.28 -12.86 -3.52
C ASP A 104 35.59 -12.25 -4.06
N ALA A 105 36.05 -12.72 -5.23
CA ALA A 105 37.31 -12.31 -5.84
C ALA A 105 37.17 -12.14 -7.36
N PRO A 106 37.94 -11.22 -7.96
CA PRO A 106 37.92 -11.04 -9.41
C PRO A 106 38.51 -12.26 -10.12
N VAL A 107 37.98 -12.58 -11.29
CA VAL A 107 38.63 -13.54 -12.21
C VAL A 107 39.81 -12.86 -12.88
N LEU A 108 41.03 -13.23 -12.47
CA LEU A 108 42.27 -12.59 -12.91
C LEU A 108 43.02 -13.47 -13.91
N ALA A 109 43.55 -12.85 -14.97
CA ALA A 109 44.42 -13.54 -15.94
C ALA A 109 45.83 -13.81 -15.37
N ARG A 110 46.24 -13.10 -14.30
CA ARG A 110 47.55 -13.24 -13.67
C ARG A 110 47.44 -13.20 -12.14
N PRO A 111 48.27 -13.97 -11.39
CA PRO A 111 48.17 -14.07 -9.92
C PRO A 111 48.31 -12.75 -9.14
N ASN A 112 49.08 -11.78 -9.65
CA ASN A 112 49.35 -10.50 -8.96
C ASN A 112 48.58 -9.31 -9.58
N GLN A 113 47.60 -9.57 -10.44
CA GLN A 113 46.82 -8.52 -11.06
C GLN A 113 45.81 -7.97 -10.05
N ILE A 114 45.71 -6.64 -9.95
CA ILE A 114 44.68 -5.98 -9.14
C ILE A 114 43.65 -5.42 -10.11
N ALA A 115 42.37 -5.64 -9.82
CA ALA A 115 41.24 -5.08 -10.54
C ALA A 115 40.59 -3.97 -9.69
N PRO A 116 41.01 -2.70 -9.85
CA PRO A 116 40.61 -1.64 -8.92
C PRO A 116 39.11 -1.36 -8.86
N ALA A 117 38.39 -1.61 -9.96
CA ALA A 117 36.94 -1.42 -10.03
C ALA A 117 36.13 -2.63 -9.52
N PHE A 118 36.78 -3.76 -9.19
CA PHE A 118 36.08 -4.97 -8.75
C PHE A 118 35.15 -4.76 -7.54
N PRO A 119 35.53 -4.00 -6.49
CA PRO A 119 34.62 -3.75 -5.37
C PRO A 119 33.29 -3.10 -5.78
N LEU A 120 33.31 -2.22 -6.79
CA LEU A 120 32.09 -1.57 -7.31
C LEU A 120 31.20 -2.57 -8.03
N PHE A 121 31.77 -3.40 -8.91
CA PHE A 121 31.00 -4.44 -9.62
C PHE A 121 30.47 -5.50 -8.66
N GLN A 122 31.26 -5.92 -7.67
CA GLN A 122 30.82 -6.86 -6.65
C GLN A 122 29.63 -6.29 -5.84
N ALA A 123 29.71 -5.03 -5.39
CA ALA A 123 28.61 -4.37 -4.71
C ALA A 123 27.38 -4.21 -5.62
N ALA A 124 27.58 -3.90 -6.91
CA ALA A 124 26.51 -3.81 -7.89
C ALA A 124 25.75 -5.14 -8.02
N SER A 125 26.47 -6.26 -8.16
CA SER A 125 25.88 -7.60 -8.25
C SER A 125 25.13 -8.00 -6.98
N ARG A 126 25.67 -7.71 -5.78
CA ARG A 126 24.96 -7.95 -4.51
C ARG A 126 23.65 -7.19 -4.43
N HIS A 127 23.67 -5.89 -4.76
CA HIS A 127 22.45 -5.08 -4.77
C HIS A 127 21.45 -5.55 -5.84
N ALA A 128 21.92 -6.01 -7.00
CA ALA A 128 21.07 -6.56 -8.04
C ALA A 128 20.36 -7.84 -7.58
N ALA A 129 21.09 -8.76 -6.92
CA ALA A 129 20.50 -9.97 -6.33
C ALA A 129 19.47 -9.65 -5.23
N ASN A 130 19.83 -8.75 -4.29
CA ASN A 130 18.92 -8.30 -3.23
C ASN A 130 17.65 -7.64 -3.80
N ALA A 131 17.77 -6.88 -4.88
CA ALA A 131 16.61 -6.26 -5.53
C ALA A 131 15.61 -7.29 -6.04
N ILE A 132 16.09 -8.39 -6.62
CA ILE A 132 15.27 -9.49 -7.12
C ILE A 132 14.58 -10.19 -5.94
N GLU A 133 15.35 -10.60 -4.94
CA GLU A 133 14.84 -11.31 -3.75
C GLU A 133 13.78 -10.48 -3.01
N TRP A 134 14.07 -9.22 -2.69
CA TRP A 134 13.13 -8.36 -1.95
C TRP A 134 11.87 -8.03 -2.75
N LEU A 135 11.92 -8.05 -4.09
CA LEU A 135 10.70 -7.93 -4.89
C LEU A 135 9.85 -9.20 -4.80
N GLY A 136 10.47 -10.38 -4.81
CA GLY A 136 9.79 -11.65 -4.56
C GLY A 136 9.12 -11.70 -3.19
N GLU A 137 9.82 -11.24 -2.15
CA GLU A 137 9.26 -11.07 -0.79
C GLU A 137 8.05 -10.13 -0.80
N ALA A 138 8.15 -8.97 -1.46
CA ALA A 138 7.04 -8.02 -1.56
C ALA A 138 5.79 -8.67 -2.19
N VAL A 139 5.96 -9.54 -3.19
CA VAL A 139 4.83 -10.21 -3.86
C VAL A 139 4.20 -11.25 -2.95
N ASN A 140 5.02 -11.97 -2.18
CA ASN A 140 4.52 -12.90 -1.16
C ASN A 140 3.70 -12.17 -0.08
N GLU A 141 4.18 -11.05 0.42
CA GLU A 141 3.47 -10.22 1.41
C GLU A 141 2.15 -9.66 0.85
N ALA A 142 2.17 -9.21 -0.41
CA ALA A 142 0.98 -8.76 -1.09
C ALA A 142 -0.04 -9.89 -1.34
N ALA A 143 0.42 -11.09 -1.70
CA ALA A 143 -0.45 -12.25 -1.84
C ALA A 143 -1.09 -12.62 -0.49
N ALA A 144 -0.34 -12.52 0.62
CA ALA A 144 -0.90 -12.69 1.95
C ALA A 144 -1.96 -11.62 2.27
N ALA A 145 -1.76 -10.35 1.90
CA ALA A 145 -2.78 -9.31 2.02
C ALA A 145 -4.06 -9.66 1.21
N VAL A 146 -3.91 -10.14 -0.03
CA VAL A 146 -5.03 -10.53 -0.89
C VAL A 146 -5.82 -11.71 -0.29
N ARG A 147 -5.16 -12.67 0.38
CA ARG A 147 -5.84 -13.78 1.06
C ARG A 147 -6.79 -13.31 2.16
N VAL A 148 -6.48 -12.20 2.86
CA VAL A 148 -7.35 -11.64 3.91
C VAL A 148 -8.74 -11.30 3.38
N LEU A 149 -8.87 -10.95 2.09
CA LEU A 149 -10.16 -10.63 1.46
C LEU A 149 -11.12 -11.83 1.41
N PHE A 150 -10.61 -13.05 1.58
CA PHE A 150 -11.39 -14.29 1.55
C PHE A 150 -11.59 -14.90 2.94
N ALA A 151 -11.21 -14.18 4.00
CA ALA A 151 -11.62 -14.50 5.36
C ALA A 151 -13.09 -14.08 5.60
N PRO A 152 -13.78 -14.64 6.62
CA PRO A 152 -15.08 -14.14 7.04
C PRO A 152 -15.03 -12.63 7.37
N PRO A 153 -15.91 -11.79 6.79
CA PRO A 153 -15.79 -10.34 6.96
C PRO A 153 -16.08 -9.88 8.39
N ASN A 154 -15.13 -9.16 8.99
CA ASN A 154 -15.21 -8.62 10.35
C ASN A 154 -14.14 -7.52 10.57
N GLU A 155 -14.08 -6.99 11.79
CA GLU A 155 -13.11 -5.95 12.17
C GLU A 155 -11.64 -6.37 12.00
N GLN A 156 -11.33 -7.65 12.20
CA GLN A 156 -9.97 -8.19 12.08
C GLN A 156 -9.44 -8.10 10.64
N MET A 157 -10.29 -7.92 9.62
CA MET A 157 -9.83 -7.74 8.25
C MET A 157 -8.89 -6.53 8.14
N LEU A 158 -9.23 -5.39 8.75
CA LEU A 158 -8.38 -4.20 8.70
C LEU A 158 -7.13 -4.36 9.56
N GLU A 159 -7.25 -5.00 10.72
CA GLU A 159 -6.10 -5.30 11.61
C GLU A 159 -5.08 -6.20 10.91
N ASN A 160 -5.55 -7.18 10.12
CA ASN A 160 -4.70 -8.12 9.42
C ASN A 160 -4.12 -7.53 8.12
N ILE A 161 -4.93 -6.84 7.31
CA ILE A 161 -4.52 -6.42 5.96
C ILE A 161 -3.60 -5.19 5.96
N ARG A 162 -3.82 -4.23 6.88
CA ARG A 162 -3.02 -3.00 6.96
C ARG A 162 -1.52 -3.29 7.10
N PRO A 163 -1.05 -4.06 8.10
CA PRO A 163 0.38 -4.31 8.25
C PRO A 163 0.96 -5.12 7.08
N LEU A 164 0.20 -6.01 6.45
CA LEU A 164 0.64 -6.76 5.27
C LEU A 164 0.87 -5.84 4.06
N VAL A 165 -0.06 -4.92 3.79
CA VAL A 165 0.06 -3.95 2.70
C VAL A 165 1.24 -3.01 2.93
N GLU A 166 1.42 -2.51 4.15
CA GLU A 166 2.55 -1.61 4.46
C GLU A 166 3.90 -2.33 4.35
N ARG A 167 4.00 -3.58 4.81
CA ARG A 167 5.21 -4.39 4.61
C ARG A 167 5.49 -4.61 3.13
N ALA A 168 4.49 -5.05 2.35
CA ALA A 168 4.66 -5.26 0.91
C ALA A 168 5.14 -3.99 0.17
N LEU A 169 4.58 -2.82 0.51
CA LEU A 169 5.00 -1.54 -0.06
C LEU A 169 6.41 -1.14 0.39
N ALA A 170 6.78 -1.43 1.64
CA ALA A 170 8.13 -1.19 2.16
C ALA A 170 9.16 -2.10 1.47
N SER A 171 8.88 -3.39 1.35
CA SER A 171 9.70 -4.38 0.64
C SER A 171 9.90 -4.00 -0.82
N ARG A 172 8.84 -3.57 -1.52
CA ARG A 172 8.92 -3.02 -2.89
C ARG A 172 9.82 -1.78 -2.95
N THR A 173 9.67 -0.84 -2.01
CA THR A 173 10.48 0.39 -1.97
C THR A 173 11.96 0.04 -1.75
N ARG A 174 12.23 -0.93 -0.88
CA ARG A 174 13.58 -1.45 -0.61
C ARG A 174 14.19 -2.11 -1.84
N ALA A 175 13.42 -2.94 -2.55
CA ALA A 175 13.83 -3.57 -3.81
C ALA A 175 14.18 -2.52 -4.89
N ASN A 176 13.35 -1.50 -5.07
CA ASN A 176 13.63 -0.39 -5.98
C ASN A 176 14.90 0.38 -5.60
N GLY A 177 15.12 0.62 -4.30
CA GLY A 177 16.33 1.25 -3.79
C GLY A 177 17.58 0.42 -4.10
N ALA A 178 17.52 -0.90 -3.90
CA ALA A 178 18.60 -1.81 -4.26
C ALA A 178 18.87 -1.83 -5.77
N ALA A 179 17.84 -1.86 -6.61
CA ALA A 179 17.98 -1.82 -8.06
C ALA A 179 18.68 -0.53 -8.53
N ASN A 180 18.27 0.62 -7.98
CA ASN A 180 18.90 1.90 -8.27
C ASN A 180 20.36 1.95 -7.83
N ASN A 181 20.67 1.43 -6.63
CA ASN A 181 22.05 1.33 -6.16
C ASN A 181 22.88 0.39 -7.03
N ALA A 182 22.34 -0.75 -7.46
CA ALA A 182 23.01 -1.69 -8.34
C ALA A 182 23.43 -1.03 -9.67
N LEU A 183 22.48 -0.35 -10.33
CA LEU A 183 22.75 0.33 -11.60
C LEU A 183 23.72 1.51 -11.44
N ARG A 184 23.62 2.25 -10.33
CA ARG A 184 24.55 3.34 -9.99
C ARG A 184 25.97 2.80 -9.77
N LEU A 185 26.13 1.75 -8.97
CA LEU A 185 27.42 1.13 -8.69
C LEU A 185 28.04 0.53 -9.96
N LYS A 186 27.22 -0.06 -10.83
CA LYS A 186 27.67 -0.56 -12.13
C LYS A 186 28.24 0.58 -12.98
N HIS A 187 27.51 1.69 -13.09
CA HIS A 187 27.95 2.86 -13.85
C HIS A 187 29.26 3.45 -13.28
N GLU A 188 29.32 3.65 -11.96
CA GLU A 188 30.56 4.09 -11.29
C GLU A 188 31.72 3.11 -11.51
N GLY A 189 31.43 1.80 -11.51
CA GLY A 189 32.39 0.74 -11.80
C GLY A 189 32.99 0.86 -13.20
N ASP A 190 32.16 1.07 -14.22
CA ASP A 190 32.61 1.27 -15.61
C ASP A 190 33.50 2.51 -15.72
N GLU A 191 33.06 3.66 -15.21
CA GLU A 191 33.85 4.88 -15.27
C GLU A 191 35.16 4.77 -14.48
N HIS A 192 35.12 4.10 -13.32
CA HIS A 192 36.30 3.88 -12.50
C HIS A 192 37.27 2.92 -13.16
N ALA A 193 36.79 1.91 -13.88
CA ALA A 193 37.64 1.02 -14.68
C ALA A 193 38.39 1.81 -15.77
N ASP A 194 37.69 2.69 -16.48
CA ASP A 194 38.28 3.56 -17.51
C ASP A 194 39.33 4.52 -16.92
N ARG A 195 39.00 5.22 -15.83
CA ARG A 195 39.92 6.13 -15.15
C ARG A 195 41.14 5.41 -14.58
N SER A 196 40.94 4.22 -14.01
CA SER A 196 42.00 3.48 -13.32
C SER A 196 42.89 2.68 -14.26
N ALA A 197 42.54 2.50 -15.54
CA ALA A 197 43.28 1.70 -16.51
C ALA A 197 44.78 2.05 -16.58
N GLY A 198 45.11 3.35 -16.62
CA GLY A 198 46.49 3.87 -16.71
C GLY A 198 47.17 4.20 -15.37
N VAL A 199 46.49 4.02 -14.24
CA VAL A 199 47.03 4.43 -12.92
C VAL A 199 48.16 3.50 -12.48
N LYS A 200 49.28 4.10 -12.03
CA LYS A 200 50.47 3.36 -11.56
C LYS A 200 50.22 2.60 -10.25
N ASN A 201 49.48 3.20 -9.32
CA ASN A 201 49.17 2.59 -8.02
C ASN A 201 47.74 2.06 -7.98
N LYS A 202 47.57 0.80 -8.39
CA LYS A 202 46.27 0.12 -8.45
C LYS A 202 45.61 -0.06 -7.08
N ARG A 203 46.39 -0.10 -5.98
CA ARG A 203 45.86 -0.22 -4.61
C ARG A 203 45.15 1.05 -4.14
N ILE A 204 45.66 2.22 -4.52
CA ILE A 204 44.98 3.50 -4.19
C ILE A 204 43.65 3.56 -4.93
N ALA A 205 43.64 3.23 -6.23
CA ALA A 205 42.41 3.19 -7.02
C ALA A 205 41.38 2.17 -6.46
N GLU A 206 41.82 1.04 -5.92
CA GLU A 206 40.93 0.08 -5.24
C GLU A 206 40.36 0.65 -3.95
N SER A 207 41.18 1.34 -3.14
CA SER A 207 40.71 2.03 -1.94
C SER A 207 39.68 3.12 -2.24
N GLU A 208 39.85 3.85 -3.36
CA GLU A 208 38.87 4.83 -3.83
C GLU A 208 37.54 4.16 -4.23
N ALA A 209 37.59 3.00 -4.89
CA ALA A 209 36.40 2.23 -5.24
C ALA A 209 35.63 1.78 -3.99
N LEU A 210 36.33 1.26 -2.97
CA LEU A 210 35.74 0.89 -1.67
C LEU A 210 35.07 2.08 -0.98
N GLU A 211 35.68 3.27 -1.05
CA GLU A 211 35.11 4.49 -0.49
C GLU A 211 33.84 4.93 -1.22
N ILE A 212 33.78 4.76 -2.54
CA ILE A 212 32.57 5.03 -3.33
C ILE A 212 31.46 4.05 -2.93
N VAL A 213 31.77 2.75 -2.83
CA VAL A 213 30.81 1.73 -2.36
C VAL A 213 30.25 2.12 -0.99
N ARG A 214 31.12 2.42 -0.03
CA ARG A 214 30.73 2.84 1.32
C ARG A 214 29.74 4.01 1.30
N LYS A 215 30.05 5.09 0.57
CA LYS A 215 29.16 6.27 0.47
C LYS A 215 27.80 5.95 -0.14
N ILE A 216 27.76 5.03 -1.10
CA ILE A 216 26.52 4.60 -1.76
C ILE A 216 25.68 3.75 -0.80
N GLU A 217 26.30 2.79 -0.12
CA GLU A 217 25.65 1.85 0.81
C GLU A 217 25.17 2.55 2.10
N GLU A 218 26.00 3.41 2.71
CA GLU A 218 25.63 4.19 3.90
C GLU A 218 24.58 5.27 3.60
N GLY A 219 24.58 5.79 2.37
CA GLY A 219 23.67 6.86 1.96
C GLY A 219 23.85 8.14 2.78
N ARG A 220 22.76 8.91 2.93
CA ARG A 220 22.74 10.06 3.83
C ARG A 220 22.49 9.55 5.25
N PRO A 221 23.33 9.89 6.25
CA PRO A 221 23.06 9.53 7.63
C PRO A 221 21.72 10.13 8.05
N ARG A 222 20.84 9.26 8.57
CA ARG A 222 19.56 9.66 9.17
C ARG A 222 19.78 9.81 10.66
N THR A 223 19.33 10.93 11.21
CA THR A 223 19.33 11.11 12.67
C THR A 223 18.14 10.37 13.29
N GLU A 224 18.16 10.16 14.61
CA GLU A 224 16.99 9.63 15.35
C GLU A 224 15.74 10.49 15.09
N ASP A 225 15.92 11.82 15.01
CA ASP A 225 14.84 12.76 14.66
C ASP A 225 14.28 12.51 13.25
N ASP A 226 15.13 12.19 12.26
CA ASP A 226 14.70 11.90 10.89
C ASP A 226 13.90 10.58 10.79
N GLU A 227 14.20 9.63 11.66
CA GLU A 227 13.46 8.35 11.76
C GLU A 227 12.11 8.56 12.44
N PHE A 228 12.11 9.24 13.58
CA PHE A 228 10.89 9.58 14.31
C PHE A 228 9.91 10.40 13.45
N GLU A 229 10.40 11.41 12.74
CA GLU A 229 9.60 12.21 11.80
C GLU A 229 9.04 11.39 10.64
N ALA A 230 9.79 10.41 10.15
CA ALA A 230 9.31 9.53 9.08
C ALA A 230 8.21 8.58 9.57
N ASP A 231 8.34 8.06 10.79
CA ASP A 231 7.35 7.21 11.43
C ASP A 231 6.04 7.97 11.68
N LEU A 232 6.11 9.18 12.24
CA LEU A 232 4.95 10.05 12.42
C LEU A 232 4.26 10.37 11.08
N LYS A 233 5.05 10.64 10.02
CA LYS A 233 4.50 10.89 8.68
C LYS A 233 3.83 9.65 8.11
N ARG A 234 4.37 8.44 8.32
CA ARG A 234 3.78 7.18 7.89
C ARG A 234 2.44 6.95 8.59
N GLU A 235 2.43 7.03 9.92
CA GLU A 235 1.21 6.84 10.72
C GLU A 235 0.11 7.84 10.33
N LYS A 236 0.48 9.11 10.13
CA LYS A 236 -0.45 10.15 9.67
C LYS A 236 -1.01 9.86 8.27
N ARG A 237 -0.20 9.34 7.35
CA ARG A 237 -0.64 8.95 6.00
C ARG A 237 -1.62 7.79 6.07
N GLU A 238 -1.36 6.78 6.89
CA GLU A 238 -2.25 5.64 7.10
C GLU A 238 -3.61 6.08 7.66
N ARG A 239 -3.61 6.91 8.71
CA ARG A 239 -4.84 7.47 9.28
C ARG A 239 -5.62 8.28 8.25
N LYS A 240 -4.94 9.11 7.45
CA LYS A 240 -5.57 9.89 6.38
C LYS A 240 -6.18 8.98 5.31
N GLN A 241 -5.51 7.88 4.97
CA GLN A 241 -6.01 6.90 4.01
C GLN A 241 -7.25 6.18 4.55
N LEU A 242 -7.23 5.74 5.80
CA LEU A 242 -8.39 5.11 6.43
C LEU A 242 -9.59 6.07 6.48
N ALA A 243 -9.36 7.34 6.85
CA ALA A 243 -10.41 8.36 6.85
C ALA A 243 -11.07 8.53 5.46
N ARG A 244 -10.28 8.48 4.38
CA ARG A 244 -10.77 8.54 3.01
C ARG A 244 -11.61 7.32 2.65
N VAL A 245 -11.07 6.12 2.90
CA VAL A 245 -11.77 4.85 2.59
C VAL A 245 -13.09 4.77 3.34
N LEU A 246 -13.12 5.15 4.62
CA LEU A 246 -14.35 5.13 5.41
C LEU A 246 -15.38 6.10 4.85
N ARG A 247 -15.01 7.35 4.52
CA ARG A 247 -15.94 8.30 3.89
C ARG A 247 -16.42 7.83 2.52
N GLU A 248 -15.57 7.16 1.75
CA GLU A 248 -15.92 6.67 0.43
C GLU A 248 -16.97 5.55 0.49
N ILE A 249 -16.91 4.67 1.50
CA ILE A 249 -17.82 3.53 1.67
C ILE A 249 -19.09 3.92 2.42
N VAL A 250 -18.95 4.72 3.48
CA VAL A 250 -20.03 5.04 4.42
C VAL A 250 -20.71 6.37 4.07
N GLY A 251 -20.04 7.27 3.36
CA GLY A 251 -20.49 8.64 3.23
C GLY A 251 -20.46 9.35 4.58
N ASN A 252 -21.60 9.91 5.01
CA ASN A 252 -21.75 10.56 6.30
C ASN A 252 -22.31 9.57 7.34
N ALA A 253 -21.52 9.26 8.38
CA ALA A 253 -21.87 8.30 9.42
C ALA A 253 -22.90 8.77 10.46
N PHE A 254 -23.28 10.06 10.43
CA PHE A 254 -24.19 10.70 11.37
C PHE A 254 -25.53 11.02 10.72
N THR A 255 -25.48 11.53 9.49
CA THR A 255 -26.65 11.89 8.70
C THR A 255 -26.56 11.20 7.35
N PRO A 256 -27.27 10.08 7.10
CA PRO A 256 -27.24 9.48 5.78
C PRO A 256 -27.82 10.46 4.74
N PRO A 257 -27.20 10.59 3.57
CA PRO A 257 -27.67 11.53 2.55
C PRO A 257 -29.03 11.08 2.01
N ARG A 258 -29.89 12.05 1.68
CA ARG A 258 -31.17 11.77 1.02
C ARG A 258 -30.89 11.26 -0.39
N PHE A 259 -31.62 10.23 -0.82
CA PHE A 259 -31.58 9.77 -2.20
C PHE A 259 -33.00 9.46 -2.66
N GLU A 260 -33.50 10.25 -3.62
CA GLU A 260 -34.86 10.06 -4.13
C GLU A 260 -34.88 9.06 -5.30
N PRO A 261 -35.84 8.12 -5.34
CA PRO A 261 -35.94 7.15 -6.44
C PRO A 261 -36.08 7.79 -7.82
N ALA A 262 -36.62 9.02 -7.90
CA ALA A 262 -36.78 9.76 -9.15
C ALA A 262 -35.43 10.10 -9.81
N TRP A 263 -34.37 10.30 -9.03
CA TRP A 263 -33.02 10.62 -9.56
C TRP A 263 -32.36 9.42 -10.24
N ARG A 264 -32.88 8.21 -10.03
CA ARG A 264 -32.34 6.96 -10.56
C ARG A 264 -32.87 6.68 -11.97
N THR A 265 -32.67 7.63 -12.88
CA THR A 265 -33.04 7.52 -14.29
C THR A 265 -32.21 6.45 -15.01
N ASN A 266 -32.66 6.04 -16.20
CA ASN A 266 -31.92 5.06 -17.01
C ASN A 266 -30.49 5.51 -17.32
N ASP A 267 -30.31 6.80 -17.63
CA ASP A 267 -29.00 7.36 -17.97
C ASP A 267 -28.07 7.41 -16.74
N VAL A 268 -28.59 7.82 -15.58
CA VAL A 268 -27.84 7.81 -14.30
C VAL A 268 -27.41 6.40 -13.93
N VAL A 269 -28.29 5.41 -14.06
CA VAL A 269 -27.97 4.00 -13.77
C VAL A 269 -26.97 3.43 -14.77
N ALA A 270 -27.10 3.75 -16.06
CA ALA A 270 -26.18 3.31 -17.11
C ALA A 270 -24.78 3.87 -16.87
N LEU A 271 -24.67 5.18 -16.55
CA LEU A 271 -23.40 5.82 -16.21
C LEU A 271 -22.78 5.21 -14.96
N ALA A 272 -23.53 5.09 -13.86
CA ALA A 272 -23.02 4.52 -12.62
C ALA A 272 -22.54 3.07 -12.81
N ARG A 273 -23.25 2.26 -13.61
CA ARG A 273 -22.82 0.90 -13.96
C ARG A 273 -21.53 0.92 -14.77
N GLY A 274 -21.42 1.77 -15.79
CA GLY A 274 -20.20 1.91 -16.58
C GLY A 274 -19.00 2.32 -15.73
N ILE A 275 -19.17 3.32 -14.86
CA ILE A 275 -18.14 3.76 -13.91
C ILE A 275 -17.71 2.60 -13.01
N PHE A 276 -18.66 1.86 -12.43
CA PHE A 276 -18.36 0.73 -11.56
C PHE A 276 -17.61 -0.40 -12.28
N GLU A 277 -18.10 -0.81 -13.45
CA GLU A 277 -17.56 -1.92 -14.22
C GLU A 277 -16.13 -1.63 -14.71
N GLU A 278 -15.95 -0.46 -15.33
CA GLU A 278 -14.68 -0.03 -15.95
C GLU A 278 -13.71 0.62 -14.95
N ARG A 279 -14.14 0.91 -13.72
CA ARG A 279 -13.43 1.79 -12.75
C ARG A 279 -13.12 3.17 -13.33
N ALA A 280 -13.97 3.67 -14.22
CA ALA A 280 -13.82 4.97 -14.86
C ALA A 280 -14.28 6.12 -13.94
N PHE A 281 -13.64 6.24 -12.77
CA PHE A 281 -14.01 7.21 -11.73
C PHE A 281 -13.76 8.67 -12.14
N ASP A 282 -13.00 8.89 -13.20
CA ASP A 282 -12.88 10.18 -13.89
C ASP A 282 -14.22 10.69 -14.44
N ARG A 283 -15.18 9.78 -14.72
CA ARG A 283 -16.52 10.13 -15.21
C ARG A 283 -17.50 10.51 -14.09
N MET A 284 -17.07 10.58 -12.82
CA MET A 284 -17.93 10.99 -11.70
C MET A 284 -18.49 12.41 -11.86
N VAL A 285 -17.74 13.32 -12.50
CA VAL A 285 -18.26 14.67 -12.80
C VAL A 285 -19.43 14.61 -13.79
N ILE A 286 -19.35 13.74 -14.80
CA ILE A 286 -20.45 13.51 -15.77
C ILE A 286 -21.66 12.90 -15.06
N LEU A 287 -21.43 12.01 -14.09
CA LEU A 287 -22.49 11.46 -13.25
C LEU A 287 -23.20 12.55 -12.43
N ALA A 288 -22.46 13.55 -11.94
CA ALA A 288 -23.04 14.69 -11.23
C ALA A 288 -24.00 15.49 -12.11
N ASP A 289 -23.63 15.71 -13.38
CA ASP A 289 -24.46 16.45 -14.33
C ASP A 289 -25.72 15.65 -14.70
N ALA A 290 -25.59 14.34 -14.93
CA ALA A 290 -26.75 13.47 -15.17
C ALA A 290 -27.71 13.40 -13.96
N LEU A 291 -27.18 13.47 -12.74
CA LEU A 291 -28.00 13.57 -11.53
C LEU A 291 -28.73 14.91 -11.45
N LEU A 292 -28.07 16.02 -11.80
CA LEU A 292 -28.72 17.34 -11.88
C LEU A 292 -29.83 17.37 -12.93
N ASP A 293 -29.60 16.77 -14.11
CA ASP A 293 -30.61 16.66 -15.16
C ASP A 293 -31.82 15.80 -14.72
N ALA A 294 -31.61 14.93 -13.71
CA ALA A 294 -32.66 14.16 -13.05
C ALA A 294 -33.28 14.89 -11.85
N ASP A 295 -33.09 16.21 -11.73
CA ASP A 295 -33.56 17.07 -10.64
C ASP A 295 -32.99 16.69 -9.25
N CYS A 296 -31.77 16.12 -9.20
CA CYS A 296 -31.09 15.89 -7.92
C CYS A 296 -30.68 17.21 -7.28
N ASP A 297 -31.21 17.49 -6.09
CA ASP A 297 -30.93 18.67 -5.28
C ASP A 297 -30.14 18.36 -3.99
N GLU A 298 -29.73 17.10 -3.80
CA GLU A 298 -28.91 16.70 -2.66
C GLU A 298 -27.44 17.11 -2.86
N GLU A 299 -27.08 18.23 -2.25
CA GLU A 299 -25.76 18.83 -2.34
C GLU A 299 -24.63 17.88 -1.90
N ALA A 300 -24.87 16.98 -0.92
CA ALA A 300 -23.87 16.01 -0.51
C ALA A 300 -23.49 15.03 -1.63
N VAL A 301 -24.49 14.57 -2.42
CA VAL A 301 -24.28 13.69 -3.57
C VAL A 301 -23.50 14.42 -4.67
N LEU A 302 -23.93 15.64 -4.99
CA LEU A 302 -23.32 16.44 -6.06
C LEU A 302 -21.87 16.84 -5.72
N ARG A 303 -21.60 17.24 -4.46
CA ARG A 303 -20.24 17.56 -4.00
C ARG A 303 -19.31 16.37 -4.05
N HIS A 304 -19.80 15.19 -3.67
CA HIS A 304 -19.01 13.97 -3.71
C HIS A 304 -18.57 13.66 -5.14
N CYS A 305 -19.51 13.69 -6.10
CA CYS A 305 -19.23 13.43 -7.51
C CYS A 305 -18.27 14.44 -8.14
N ARG A 306 -18.33 15.70 -7.72
CA ARG A 306 -17.47 16.79 -8.19
C ARG A 306 -16.12 16.88 -7.47
N GLY A 307 -15.95 16.11 -6.40
CA GLY A 307 -14.77 16.16 -5.54
C GLY A 307 -14.61 17.48 -4.78
N THR A 308 -15.72 18.17 -4.48
CA THR A 308 -15.74 19.45 -3.75
C THR A 308 -16.22 19.25 -2.30
N GLU A 309 -15.68 18.23 -1.65
CA GLU A 309 -16.05 17.82 -0.29
C GLU A 309 -15.70 18.89 0.77
N ILE A 310 -16.54 18.98 1.81
CA ILE A 310 -16.40 20.02 2.83
C ILE A 310 -15.08 19.85 3.60
N GLY A 311 -14.23 20.87 3.53
CA GLY A 311 -12.94 20.88 4.24
C GLY A 311 -11.90 19.90 3.68
N ALA A 312 -12.16 19.27 2.54
CA ALA A 312 -11.20 18.45 1.85
C ALA A 312 -10.34 19.30 0.91
N LYS A 313 -9.01 19.20 1.03
CA LYS A 313 -8.07 19.85 0.10
C LYS A 313 -7.85 19.05 -1.19
N GLU A 314 -8.14 17.76 -1.15
CA GLU A 314 -7.92 16.82 -2.24
C GLU A 314 -9.25 16.12 -2.53
N PRO A 315 -9.56 15.83 -3.81
CA PRO A 315 -10.78 15.12 -4.17
C PRO A 315 -10.81 13.71 -3.57
N PRO A 316 -12.01 13.13 -3.38
CA PRO A 316 -12.15 11.75 -2.93
C PRO A 316 -11.46 10.80 -3.91
N GLN A 317 -10.80 9.79 -3.37
CA GLN A 317 -10.27 8.68 -4.16
C GLN A 317 -11.37 7.64 -4.27
N HIS A 318 -12.17 7.74 -5.31
CA HIS A 318 -13.27 6.82 -5.53
C HIS A 318 -12.78 5.38 -5.68
N ILE A 319 -13.54 4.46 -5.07
CA ILE A 319 -13.33 3.02 -5.17
C ILE A 319 -14.63 2.34 -5.59
N ARG A 320 -14.53 1.07 -6.00
CA ARG A 320 -15.73 0.22 -6.06
C ARG A 320 -16.21 0.05 -4.62
N GLY A 321 -17.39 0.58 -4.32
CA GLY A 321 -17.84 0.83 -2.95
C GLY A 321 -18.18 2.29 -2.64
N CYS A 322 -17.90 3.22 -3.58
CA CYS A 322 -18.38 4.61 -3.53
C CYS A 322 -19.86 4.65 -3.18
N TRP A 323 -20.19 5.31 -2.06
CA TRP A 323 -21.54 5.33 -1.53
C TRP A 323 -22.57 5.89 -2.53
N VAL A 324 -22.21 6.89 -3.35
CA VAL A 324 -23.11 7.43 -4.39
C VAL A 324 -23.42 6.39 -5.47
N ILE A 325 -22.37 5.72 -5.98
CA ILE A 325 -22.54 4.67 -7.00
C ILE A 325 -23.37 3.52 -6.42
N GLU A 326 -23.09 3.10 -5.18
CA GLU A 326 -23.86 2.04 -4.53
C GLU A 326 -25.33 2.43 -4.30
N MET A 327 -25.64 3.71 -4.02
CA MET A 327 -27.02 4.20 -3.92
C MET A 327 -27.74 4.11 -5.26
N ILE A 328 -27.10 4.60 -6.32
CA ILE A 328 -27.63 4.54 -7.68
C ILE A 328 -27.79 3.10 -8.16
N LEU A 329 -26.95 2.16 -7.71
CA LEU A 329 -27.07 0.75 -8.04
C LEU A 329 -28.01 -0.01 -7.08
N GLY A 330 -28.53 0.61 -6.03
CA GLY A 330 -29.45 0.00 -5.07
C GLY A 330 -28.79 -1.03 -4.15
N ARG A 331 -27.49 -0.86 -3.92
CA ARG A 331 -26.64 -1.75 -3.11
C ARG A 331 -26.09 -1.07 -1.87
N TYR A 332 -26.38 0.22 -1.70
CA TYR A 332 -25.94 0.99 -0.55
C TYR A 332 -26.74 0.62 0.70
N GLU A 333 -26.01 0.33 1.77
CA GLU A 333 -26.54 0.03 3.08
C GLU A 333 -26.15 1.17 4.04
N PRO A 334 -27.09 2.03 4.48
CA PRO A 334 -26.78 3.07 5.44
C PRO A 334 -26.42 2.46 6.78
N LEU A 335 -25.53 3.12 7.53
CA LEU A 335 -25.19 2.67 8.88
C LEU A 335 -26.45 2.65 9.76
N PRO A 336 -26.63 1.57 10.56
CA PRO A 336 -27.65 1.56 11.61
C PRO A 336 -27.50 2.73 12.59
N ALA A 337 -28.59 3.08 13.27
CA ALA A 337 -28.55 4.07 14.33
C ALA A 337 -27.53 3.64 15.42
N PRO A 338 -26.78 4.60 16.02
CA PRO A 338 -25.84 4.28 17.09
C PRO A 338 -26.57 3.64 18.27
N LYS A 339 -26.00 2.55 18.81
CA LYS A 339 -26.57 1.88 19.99
C LYS A 339 -26.53 2.85 21.18
N PRO A 340 -27.64 3.05 21.90
CA PRO A 340 -27.64 3.92 23.07
C PRO A 340 -26.70 3.37 24.16
N GLY A 341 -25.80 4.22 24.66
CA GLY A 341 -25.04 3.96 25.89
C GLY A 341 -23.65 3.32 25.78
N LYS A 342 -23.14 3.00 24.59
CA LYS A 342 -21.75 2.50 24.45
C LYS A 342 -20.79 3.69 24.35
N LYS A 343 -20.14 4.05 25.48
CA LYS A 343 -18.96 4.93 25.43
C LYS A 343 -17.91 4.24 24.54
N PRO A 344 -17.20 4.96 23.66
CA PRO A 344 -16.11 4.37 22.87
C PRO A 344 -15.14 3.68 23.84
N LYS A 345 -14.75 2.43 23.54
CA LYS A 345 -13.72 1.75 24.31
C LYS A 345 -12.46 2.61 24.23
N PRO A 346 -11.92 3.11 25.35
CA PRO A 346 -10.60 3.73 25.29
C PRO A 346 -9.64 2.67 24.76
N ARG A 347 -8.84 3.03 23.76
CA ARG A 347 -7.64 2.25 23.42
C ARG A 347 -6.87 2.00 24.72
N PRO A 348 -6.37 0.79 24.99
CA PRO A 348 -5.27 0.67 25.93
C PRO A 348 -4.21 1.67 25.45
N LEU A 349 -3.86 2.65 26.29
CA LEU A 349 -2.60 3.33 26.08
C LEU A 349 -1.55 2.24 26.26
N ASP A 350 -1.02 1.70 25.15
CA ASP A 350 0.24 0.98 25.23
C ASP A 350 1.29 1.98 25.74
N ASP A 351 1.72 1.76 26.98
CA ASP A 351 3.01 2.00 27.62
C ASP A 351 4.00 3.00 26.98
N MET A 352 3.54 4.16 26.51
CA MET A 352 4.45 5.20 26.02
C MET A 352 5.10 5.99 27.16
N PHE A 353 4.59 5.88 28.40
CA PHE A 353 5.18 6.49 29.61
C PHE A 353 4.74 5.74 30.89
N ASP A 354 5.36 4.59 31.20
CA ASP A 354 5.30 4.03 32.55
C ASP A 354 6.33 4.75 33.45
N PHE A 355 5.93 5.89 34.02
CA PHE A 355 6.68 6.56 35.10
C PHE A 355 6.34 5.95 36.47
N ARG A 356 6.25 4.62 36.59
CA ARG A 356 6.34 4.00 37.92
C ARG A 356 7.76 4.21 38.44
N PRO A 357 7.95 4.81 39.63
CA PRO A 357 9.26 4.83 40.26
C PRO A 357 9.74 3.38 40.38
N LEU A 358 10.95 3.10 39.90
CA LEU A 358 11.64 1.85 40.22
C LEU A 358 11.67 1.74 41.75
N GLY A 359 10.94 0.79 42.32
CA GLY A 359 11.05 0.48 43.73
C GLY A 359 12.44 -0.09 44.02
N ASP A 360 12.97 0.19 45.20
CA ASP A 360 14.33 -0.12 45.65
C ASP A 360 14.72 -1.63 45.69
N ASP A 361 13.88 -2.53 45.17
CA ASP A 361 14.05 -3.98 45.22
C ASP A 361 14.15 -4.62 43.81
N ASP A 362 14.92 -4.02 42.89
CA ASP A 362 15.26 -4.66 41.61
C ASP A 362 16.50 -5.57 41.76
N PRO A 363 16.37 -6.90 41.57
CA PRO A 363 17.46 -7.86 41.76
C PRO A 363 18.56 -7.79 40.68
N ARG A 364 18.50 -6.86 39.73
CA ARG A 364 19.57 -6.60 38.74
C ARG A 364 20.74 -5.78 39.29
N PHE A 365 20.64 -5.32 40.53
CA PHE A 365 21.71 -4.60 41.25
C PHE A 365 22.18 -5.32 42.52
N ALA A 366 22.06 -6.66 42.57
CA ALA A 366 22.64 -7.49 43.63
C ALA A 366 23.96 -8.14 43.18
#